data_AF-C7P131-F1
#
_entry.id   AF-C7P131-F1
#
_cell.length_a   1.000
_cell.length_b   1.000
_cell.length_c   1.000
_cell.angle_alpha   90.00
_cell.angle_beta   90.00
_cell.angle_gamma   90.00
#
_symmetry.space_group_name_H-M   'P 1'
#
loop_
_entity.id
_entity.type
_entity.pdbx_description
1 polymer ?
#
loop_
_entity_poly.entity_id
_entity_poly.type
_entity_poly.pdbx_seq_one_letter_code
_entity_poly.pdbx_strand_id
1 'polypeptide(L)'
;MALPRWFPIARNEASALLTAKGPWLLALLLVGWAYRPQYLAWDELGQNMTVAFLQSAGSVLLPLGVLLLSYRAIVEERDTGSLKFLLGLPVTRTDILVGKVVGRSVGLAVPVTVAAIVLGLLGAVRFGLFSPLLFLGVTLVTLLYVLTLVSVATAVSAVTTSTVRATALVFGGFYLLLTVFWQRLASGPVYGALTGSAADPYAAPADGLLFVLLRLTPERAYGVVTNWLLGVGNSGAGYSVVLTKLQPGTNVNAFVVDAAFGQTTAPAYLHEALGLVVLVAWCILPLALARYRFERGDLA
;
A
#
# COMPACT_ATOMS: atom_id res chain seq x y z
N MET A 1 -11.55 32.22 6.86
CA MET A 1 -11.71 31.08 7.79
C MET A 1 -10.39 30.85 8.49
N ALA A 2 -10.37 30.71 9.81
CA ALA A 2 -9.15 30.32 10.53
C ALA A 2 -8.76 28.89 10.12
N LEU A 3 -7.47 28.67 9.85
CA LEU A 3 -6.97 27.34 9.48
C LEU A 3 -7.08 26.37 10.67
N PRO A 4 -7.25 25.06 10.42
CA PRO A 4 -7.25 24.06 11.48
C PRO A 4 -5.93 24.08 12.27
N ARG A 5 -6.00 23.79 13.57
CA ARG A 5 -4.84 23.81 14.49
C ARG A 5 -3.71 22.85 14.07
N TRP A 6 -4.04 21.77 13.38
CA TRP A 6 -3.08 20.79 12.86
C TRP A 6 -2.38 21.21 11.57
N PHE A 7 -2.86 22.25 10.87
CA PHE A 7 -2.33 22.65 9.56
C PHE A 7 -0.85 23.08 9.60
N PRO A 8 -0.38 23.88 10.58
CA PRO A 8 1.03 24.24 10.69
C PRO A 8 1.94 23.01 10.88
N ILE A 9 1.48 22.02 11.66
CA ILE A 9 2.20 20.76 11.89
C ILE A 9 2.33 20.01 10.56
N ALA A 10 1.21 19.84 9.85
CA ALA A 10 1.20 19.14 8.56
C ALA A 10 2.11 19.82 7.52
N ARG A 11 2.08 21.15 7.44
CA ARG A 11 2.92 21.92 6.55
C ARG A 11 4.40 21.73 6.85
N ASN A 12 4.78 21.80 8.13
CA ASN A 12 6.18 21.64 8.55
C ASN A 12 6.68 20.23 8.23
N GLU A 13 5.88 19.21 8.55
CA GLU A 13 6.19 17.79 8.29
C GLU A 13 6.33 17.50 6.79
N ALA A 14 5.41 18.01 5.97
CA ALA A 14 5.48 17.88 4.51
C ALA A 14 6.73 18.57 3.95
N SER A 15 7.01 19.80 4.39
CA SER A 15 8.19 20.56 3.95
C SER A 15 9.48 19.83 4.30
N ALA A 16 9.58 19.28 5.51
CA ALA A 16 10.74 18.53 5.95
C ALA A 16 11.02 17.33 5.03
N LEU A 17 10.01 16.53 4.70
CA LEU A 17 10.15 15.40 3.78
C LEU A 17 10.48 15.82 2.35
N LEU A 18 9.84 16.88 1.83
CA LEU A 18 10.09 17.36 0.47
C LEU A 18 11.52 17.90 0.28
N THR A 19 12.12 18.45 1.33
CA THR A 19 13.52 18.92 1.30
C THR A 19 14.53 17.80 1.59
N ALA A 20 14.09 16.67 2.14
CA ALA A 20 14.97 15.55 2.47
C ALA A 20 15.32 14.71 1.24
N LYS A 21 16.51 14.11 1.22
CA LYS A 21 16.95 13.24 0.12
C LYS A 21 16.18 11.91 0.05
N GLY A 22 15.69 11.42 1.19
CA GLY A 22 15.06 10.09 1.32
C GLY A 22 13.87 9.86 0.37
N PRO A 23 12.83 10.72 0.38
CA PRO A 23 11.68 10.56 -0.52
C PRO A 23 12.03 10.65 -2.01
N TRP A 24 13.00 11.50 -2.38
CA TRP A 24 13.46 11.61 -3.78
C TRP A 24 14.32 10.43 -4.22
N LEU A 25 15.14 9.87 -3.33
CA LEU A 25 15.84 8.60 -3.57
C LEU A 25 14.83 7.47 -3.76
N LEU A 26 13.78 7.42 -2.93
CA LEU A 26 12.68 6.48 -3.12
C LEU A 26 12.03 6.66 -4.50
N ALA A 27 11.70 7.89 -4.90
CA ALA A 27 11.13 8.18 -6.22
C ALA A 27 12.03 7.65 -7.37
N LEU A 28 13.33 7.89 -7.29
CA LEU A 28 14.30 7.37 -8.27
C LEU A 28 14.32 5.84 -8.31
N LEU A 29 14.38 5.20 -7.14
CA LEU A 29 14.38 3.74 -7.03
C LEU A 29 13.06 3.15 -7.55
N LEU A 30 11.92 3.81 -7.31
CA LEU A 30 10.62 3.38 -7.83
C LEU A 30 10.62 3.39 -9.35
N VAL A 31 11.13 4.44 -10.01
CA VAL A 31 11.24 4.48 -11.48
C VAL A 31 12.09 3.31 -11.99
N GLY A 32 13.27 3.09 -11.40
CA GLY A 32 14.16 2.00 -11.81
C GLY A 32 13.59 0.61 -11.55
N TRP A 33 12.88 0.43 -10.43
CA TRP A 33 12.26 -0.85 -10.07
C TRP A 33 11.06 -1.20 -10.94
N ALA A 34 10.23 -0.20 -11.22
CA ALA A 34 8.96 -0.33 -11.92
C ALA A 34 9.11 -0.54 -13.43
N TYR A 35 10.15 0.03 -14.03
CA TYR A 35 10.39 -0.07 -15.46
C TYR A 35 10.83 -1.48 -15.86
N ARG A 36 9.87 -2.33 -16.25
CA ARG A 36 10.10 -3.74 -16.63
C ARG A 36 9.17 -4.14 -17.79
N PRO A 37 9.49 -3.74 -19.03
CA PRO A 37 8.70 -4.14 -20.19
C PRO A 37 8.70 -5.66 -20.34
N GLN A 38 7.57 -6.22 -20.73
CA GLN A 38 7.37 -7.65 -20.88
C GLN A 38 6.45 -7.91 -22.08
N TYR A 39 6.75 -8.96 -22.86
CA TYR A 39 6.01 -9.26 -24.08
C TYR A 39 4.55 -9.60 -23.81
N LEU A 40 4.28 -10.44 -22.79
CA LEU A 40 2.91 -10.82 -22.46
C LEU A 40 2.02 -9.63 -22.12
N ALA A 41 2.50 -8.69 -21.31
CA ALA A 41 1.71 -7.50 -21.00
C ALA A 41 1.59 -6.54 -22.19
N TRP A 42 2.53 -6.54 -23.12
CA TRP A 42 2.38 -5.80 -24.36
C TRP A 42 1.25 -6.39 -25.22
N ASP A 43 1.18 -7.71 -25.33
CA ASP A 43 0.15 -8.39 -26.12
C ASP A 43 -1.26 -8.16 -25.54
N GLU A 44 -1.39 -8.12 -24.21
CA GLU A 44 -2.68 -7.97 -23.52
C GLU A 44 -3.10 -6.51 -23.29
N LEU A 45 -2.15 -5.61 -22.98
CA LEU A 45 -2.44 -4.21 -22.60
C LEU A 45 -2.05 -3.20 -23.68
N GLY A 46 -1.23 -3.59 -24.65
CA GLY A 46 -0.62 -2.68 -25.62
C GLY A 46 0.07 -1.51 -24.91
N GLN A 47 -0.29 -0.29 -25.31
CA GLN A 47 0.25 0.95 -24.76
C GLN A 47 -0.02 1.12 -23.25
N ASN A 48 -1.12 0.54 -22.75
CA ASN A 48 -1.49 0.61 -21.33
C ASN A 48 -0.56 -0.20 -20.42
N MET A 49 0.35 -1.02 -20.97
CA MET A 49 1.45 -1.64 -20.22
C MET A 49 2.25 -0.60 -19.42
N THR A 50 2.39 0.63 -19.95
CA THR A 50 3.04 1.73 -19.22
C THR A 50 2.38 2.00 -17.87
N VAL A 51 1.05 1.92 -17.78
CA VAL A 51 0.34 2.12 -16.52
C VAL A 51 0.54 0.94 -15.58
N ALA A 52 0.69 -0.27 -16.11
CA ALA A 52 1.00 -1.44 -15.30
C ALA A 52 2.35 -1.32 -14.56
N PHE A 53 3.32 -0.54 -15.07
CA PHE A 53 4.56 -0.23 -14.35
C PHE A 53 4.31 0.48 -13.01
N LEU A 54 3.28 1.34 -12.90
CA LEU A 54 2.94 1.97 -11.62
C LEU A 54 2.52 0.92 -10.57
N GLN A 55 1.84 -0.15 -11.01
CA GLN A 55 1.54 -1.26 -10.11
C GLN A 55 2.83 -1.95 -9.63
N SER A 56 3.79 -2.19 -10.54
CA SER A 56 5.12 -2.71 -10.16
C SER A 56 5.85 -1.80 -9.18
N ALA A 57 5.74 -0.48 -9.31
CA ALA A 57 6.30 0.47 -8.34
C ALA A 57 5.70 0.21 -6.94
N GLY A 58 4.39 0.01 -6.86
CA GLY A 58 3.64 -0.27 -5.64
C GLY A 58 3.88 -1.64 -4.99
N SER A 59 4.74 -2.49 -5.55
CA SER A 59 5.00 -3.85 -5.04
C SER A 59 5.82 -3.86 -3.74
N VAL A 60 7.06 -4.35 -3.74
CA VAL A 60 7.89 -4.51 -2.54
C VAL A 60 8.52 -3.18 -2.11
N LEU A 61 8.93 -2.36 -3.08
CA LEU A 61 9.78 -1.20 -2.83
C LEU A 61 9.02 -0.01 -2.23
N LEU A 62 7.83 0.31 -2.74
CA LEU A 62 7.01 1.41 -2.22
C LEU A 62 6.63 1.22 -0.75
N PRO A 63 6.02 0.10 -0.30
CA PRO A 63 5.72 -0.10 1.10
C PRO A 63 6.96 -0.05 1.98
N LEU A 64 8.07 -0.69 1.56
CA LEU A 64 9.30 -0.64 2.32
C LEU A 64 9.79 0.81 2.52
N GLY A 65 9.83 1.60 1.44
CA GLY A 65 10.28 2.99 1.46
C GLY A 65 9.37 3.90 2.28
N VAL A 66 8.06 3.81 2.08
CA VAL A 66 7.08 4.63 2.82
C VAL A 66 7.12 4.31 4.31
N LEU A 67 7.19 3.03 4.69
CA LEU A 67 7.29 2.61 6.08
C LEU A 67 8.62 3.06 6.70
N LEU A 68 9.74 2.95 5.98
CA LEU A 68 11.06 3.40 6.43
C LEU A 68 11.13 4.91 6.64
N LEU A 69 10.47 5.67 5.78
CA LEU A 69 10.42 7.11 5.94
C LEU A 69 9.44 7.52 7.06
N SER A 70 8.53 6.64 7.49
CA SER A 70 7.41 6.98 8.39
C SER A 70 7.44 6.37 9.79
N TYR A 71 8.17 5.28 10.04
CA TYR A 71 8.08 4.55 11.32
C TYR A 71 8.49 5.37 12.56
N ARG A 72 9.35 6.40 12.38
CA ARG A 72 9.82 7.28 13.46
C ARG A 72 8.99 8.54 13.68
N ALA A 73 7.87 8.70 12.96
CA ALA A 73 7.07 9.94 12.95
C ALA A 73 6.79 10.58 14.32
N ILE A 74 6.54 9.77 15.35
CA ILE A 74 6.22 10.23 16.71
C ILE A 74 7.26 9.76 17.72
N VAL A 75 7.78 8.55 17.59
CA VAL A 75 8.76 8.00 18.54
C VAL A 75 10.03 8.87 18.62
N GLU A 76 10.51 9.38 17.49
CA GLU A 76 11.71 10.24 17.48
C GLU A 76 11.49 11.57 18.21
N GLU A 77 10.30 12.16 18.09
CA GLU A 77 9.95 13.38 18.83
C GLU A 77 9.76 13.13 20.32
N ARG A 78 9.34 11.91 20.68
CA ARG A 78 9.27 11.48 22.08
C ARG A 78 10.68 11.29 22.66
N ASP A 79 11.54 10.57 21.94
CA ASP A 79 12.92 10.28 22.36
C ASP A 79 13.75 11.57 22.51
N THR A 80 13.55 12.55 21.63
CA THR A 80 14.22 13.87 21.69
C THR A 80 13.59 14.86 22.67
N GLY A 81 12.43 14.53 23.25
CA GLY A 81 11.66 15.41 24.12
C GLY A 81 10.95 16.57 23.42
N SER A 82 11.05 16.68 22.09
CA SER A 82 10.39 17.74 21.30
C SER A 82 8.86 17.70 21.40
N LEU A 83 8.31 16.49 21.65
CA LEU A 83 6.88 16.30 21.86
C LEU A 83 6.32 17.09 23.04
N LYS A 84 7.12 17.34 24.10
CA LYS A 84 6.68 18.14 25.26
C LYS A 84 6.50 19.61 24.90
N PHE A 85 7.33 20.15 24.01
CA PHE A 85 7.19 21.52 23.51
C PHE A 85 5.94 21.66 22.63
N LEU A 86 5.66 20.68 21.76
CA LEU A 86 4.44 20.68 20.94
C LEU A 86 3.18 20.63 21.81
N LEU A 87 3.17 19.82 22.87
CA LEU A 87 2.04 19.75 23.81
C LEU A 87 1.91 20.97 24.73
N GLY A 88 2.94 21.83 24.81
CA GLY A 88 2.87 23.13 25.49
C GLY A 88 2.12 24.20 24.67
N LEU A 89 1.91 23.94 23.38
CA LEU A 89 1.08 24.78 22.51
C LEU A 89 -0.41 24.39 22.65
N PRO A 90 -1.36 25.25 22.25
CA PRO A 90 -2.80 24.97 22.33
C PRO A 90 -3.28 23.96 21.25
N VAL A 91 -2.58 22.84 21.09
CA VAL A 91 -2.87 21.74 20.16
C VAL A 91 -3.19 20.45 20.92
N THR A 92 -4.11 19.65 20.39
CA THR A 92 -4.46 18.37 21.00
C THR A 92 -3.56 17.24 20.47
N ARG A 93 -3.51 16.12 21.20
CA ARG A 93 -2.86 14.88 20.76
C ARG A 93 -3.40 14.38 19.40
N THR A 94 -4.70 14.57 19.16
CA THR A 94 -5.36 14.25 17.89
C THR A 94 -4.93 15.19 16.78
N ASP A 95 -4.77 16.49 17.05
CA ASP A 95 -4.23 17.45 16.07
C ASP A 95 -2.82 17.07 15.63
N ILE A 96 -1.97 16.60 16.55
CA ILE A 96 -0.62 16.13 16.23
C ILE A 96 -0.68 14.90 15.34
N LEU A 97 -1.50 13.91 15.68
CA LEU A 97 -1.63 12.67 14.89
C LEU A 97 -2.13 12.96 13.47
N VAL A 98 -3.20 13.75 13.33
CA VAL A 98 -3.75 14.15 12.02
C VAL A 98 -2.74 14.97 11.24
N GLY A 99 -2.10 15.96 11.89
CA GLY A 99 -1.09 16.80 11.25
C GLY A 99 0.07 15.98 10.69
N LYS A 100 0.57 15.01 11.46
CA LYS A 100 1.66 14.13 11.01
C LYS A 100 1.26 13.22 9.87
N VAL A 101 0.10 12.57 9.95
CA VAL A 101 -0.38 11.70 8.85
C VAL A 101 -0.55 12.52 7.58
N VAL A 102 -1.29 13.63 7.62
CA VAL A 102 -1.52 14.47 6.45
C VAL A 102 -0.21 15.03 5.88
N GLY A 103 0.66 15.57 6.74
CA GLY A 103 1.95 16.12 6.33
C GLY A 103 2.86 15.08 5.68
N ARG A 104 2.95 13.88 6.26
CA ARG A 104 3.74 12.77 5.71
C ARG A 104 3.15 12.21 4.43
N SER A 105 1.84 12.07 4.36
CA SER A 105 1.16 11.64 3.14
C SER A 105 1.42 12.61 2.00
N VAL A 106 1.34 13.93 2.22
CA VAL A 106 1.68 14.93 1.18
C VAL A 106 3.17 14.87 0.84
N GLY A 107 4.05 14.83 1.84
CA GLY A 107 5.50 14.80 1.64
C GLY A 107 6.01 13.58 0.88
N LEU A 108 5.31 12.44 0.97
CA LEU A 108 5.62 11.22 0.21
C LEU A 108 4.82 11.09 -1.09
N ALA A 109 3.58 11.59 -1.13
CA ALA A 109 2.74 11.58 -2.33
C ALA A 109 3.40 12.35 -3.48
N VAL A 110 3.98 13.53 -3.21
CA VAL A 110 4.59 14.36 -4.26
C VAL A 110 5.75 13.63 -4.97
N PRO A 111 6.78 13.10 -4.29
CA PRO A 111 7.83 12.32 -4.94
C PRO A 111 7.30 11.07 -5.66
N VAL A 112 6.31 10.37 -5.10
CA VAL A 112 5.68 9.21 -5.75
C VAL A 112 4.94 9.62 -7.02
N THR A 113 4.21 10.73 -7.02
CA THR A 113 3.56 11.29 -8.21
C THR A 113 4.59 11.71 -9.25
N VAL A 114 5.71 12.32 -8.85
CA VAL A 114 6.80 12.65 -9.78
C VAL A 114 7.38 11.37 -10.40
N ALA A 115 7.63 10.31 -9.61
CA ALA A 115 8.06 9.02 -10.13
C ALA A 115 7.05 8.43 -11.13
N ALA A 116 5.74 8.50 -10.81
CA ALA A 116 4.68 8.06 -11.70
C ALA A 116 4.69 8.85 -13.02
N ILE A 117 4.79 10.18 -12.97
CA ILE A 117 4.87 11.04 -14.16
C ILE A 117 6.10 10.68 -15.00
N VAL A 118 7.27 10.50 -14.37
CA VAL A 118 8.49 10.09 -15.08
C VAL A 118 8.29 8.74 -15.76
N LEU A 119 7.71 7.75 -15.09
CA LEU A 119 7.37 6.45 -15.69
C LEU A 119 6.39 6.59 -16.86
N GLY A 120 5.37 7.44 -16.70
CA GLY A 120 4.40 7.75 -17.75
C GLY A 120 5.07 8.37 -18.96
N LEU A 121 5.92 9.38 -18.78
CA LEU A 121 6.67 10.03 -19.86
C LEU A 121 7.61 9.04 -20.56
N LEU A 122 8.35 8.23 -19.80
CA LEU A 122 9.23 7.19 -20.35
C LEU A 122 8.44 6.20 -21.19
N GLY A 123 7.30 5.73 -20.69
CA GLY A 123 6.46 4.80 -21.44
C GLY A 123 5.80 5.44 -22.66
N ALA A 124 5.36 6.70 -22.56
CA ALA A 124 4.79 7.43 -23.70
C ALA A 124 5.80 7.57 -24.86
N VAL A 125 7.05 7.89 -24.54
CA VAL A 125 8.14 8.01 -25.53
C VAL A 125 8.49 6.65 -26.14
N ARG A 126 8.48 5.57 -25.35
CA ARG A 126 8.97 4.25 -25.77
C ARG A 126 7.91 3.37 -26.42
N PHE A 127 6.67 3.48 -25.97
CA PHE A 127 5.57 2.56 -26.30
C PHE A 127 4.36 3.27 -26.92
N GLY A 128 4.34 4.61 -26.89
CA GLY A 128 3.24 5.43 -27.39
C GLY A 128 2.24 5.84 -26.31
N LEU A 129 1.22 6.60 -26.71
CA LEU A 129 0.25 7.19 -25.80
C LEU A 129 -0.64 6.11 -25.16
N PHE A 130 -0.81 6.15 -23.84
CA PHE A 130 -1.71 5.27 -23.08
C PHE A 130 -2.94 6.05 -22.59
N SER A 131 -3.92 5.35 -22.04
CA SER A 131 -5.14 5.97 -21.49
C SER A 131 -4.81 6.89 -20.29
N PRO A 132 -5.04 8.22 -20.39
CA PRO A 132 -4.77 9.14 -19.28
C PRO A 132 -5.68 8.89 -18.08
N LEU A 133 -6.93 8.45 -18.33
CA LEU A 133 -7.88 8.14 -17.28
C LEU A 133 -7.45 6.93 -16.46
N LEU A 134 -6.95 5.89 -17.13
CA LEU A 134 -6.46 4.67 -16.48
C LEU A 134 -5.17 4.96 -15.68
N PHE A 135 -4.27 5.78 -16.23
CA PHE A 135 -3.08 6.26 -15.52
C PHE A 135 -3.42 7.07 -14.27
N LEU A 136 -4.38 8.00 -14.38
CA LEU A 136 -4.87 8.77 -13.24
C LEU A 136 -5.49 7.85 -12.18
N GLY A 137 -6.34 6.90 -12.58
CA GLY A 137 -6.98 5.93 -11.69
C GLY A 137 -5.96 5.12 -10.89
N VAL A 138 -4.98 4.51 -11.57
CA VAL A 138 -3.93 3.74 -10.89
C VAL A 138 -3.09 4.63 -9.98
N THR A 139 -2.73 5.84 -10.42
CA THR A 139 -1.99 6.79 -9.58
C THR A 139 -2.76 7.14 -8.31
N LEU A 140 -4.06 7.42 -8.40
CA LEU A 140 -4.90 7.74 -7.24
C LEU A 140 -4.97 6.58 -6.25
N VAL A 141 -5.07 5.34 -6.75
CA VAL A 141 -5.05 4.12 -5.92
C VAL A 141 -3.67 3.93 -5.27
N THR A 142 -2.56 4.22 -5.97
CA THR A 142 -1.22 4.22 -5.39
C THR A 142 -1.07 5.28 -4.30
N LEU A 143 -1.63 6.48 -4.47
CA LEU A 143 -1.62 7.52 -3.45
C LEU A 143 -2.46 7.16 -2.23
N LEU A 144 -3.61 6.53 -2.42
CA LEU A 144 -4.40 5.94 -1.32
C LEU A 144 -3.57 4.89 -0.58
N TYR A 145 -2.85 4.03 -1.30
CA TYR A 145 -1.97 3.03 -0.70
C TYR A 145 -0.82 3.66 0.11
N VAL A 146 -0.18 4.73 -0.39
CA VAL A 146 0.81 5.52 0.36
C VAL A 146 0.19 6.08 1.65
N LEU A 147 -1.00 6.67 1.58
CA LEU A 147 -1.73 7.17 2.75
C LEU A 147 -1.98 6.04 3.76
N THR A 148 -2.46 4.88 3.31
CA THR A 148 -2.69 3.70 4.18
C THR A 148 -1.40 3.28 4.90
N LEU A 149 -0.28 3.22 4.20
CA LEU A 149 1.02 2.85 4.78
C LEU A 149 1.53 3.89 5.79
N VAL A 150 1.39 5.20 5.48
CA VAL A 150 1.72 6.29 6.41
C VAL A 150 0.86 6.20 7.66
N SER A 151 -0.44 5.94 7.53
CA SER A 151 -1.38 5.78 8.64
C SER A 151 -0.96 4.63 9.55
N VAL A 152 -0.61 3.47 8.99
CA VAL A 152 -0.11 2.31 9.76
C VAL A 152 1.19 2.65 10.49
N ALA A 153 2.20 3.17 9.78
CA ALA A 153 3.50 3.49 10.37
C ALA A 153 3.37 4.52 11.50
N THR A 154 2.56 5.56 11.28
CA THR A 154 2.33 6.62 12.27
C THR A 154 1.54 6.10 13.47
N ALA A 155 0.55 5.23 13.25
CA ALA A 155 -0.21 4.58 14.33
C ALA A 155 0.71 3.73 15.22
N VAL A 156 1.59 2.91 14.63
CA VAL A 156 2.57 2.12 15.37
C VAL A 156 3.55 3.02 16.12
N SER A 157 4.00 4.10 15.49
CA SER A 157 4.87 5.10 16.11
C SER A 157 4.20 5.76 17.34
N ALA A 158 2.91 6.09 17.25
CA ALA A 158 2.18 6.72 18.34
C ALA A 158 2.07 5.85 19.60
N VAL A 159 1.81 4.54 19.41
CA VAL A 159 1.56 3.60 20.50
C VAL A 159 2.82 2.98 21.10
N THR A 160 3.98 3.19 20.47
CA THR A 160 5.24 2.59 20.89
C THR A 160 6.12 3.63 21.60
N THR A 161 6.86 3.22 22.63
CA THR A 161 7.78 4.10 23.39
C THR A 161 9.24 3.95 23.00
N SER A 162 9.59 2.92 22.22
CA SER A 162 10.98 2.63 21.83
C SER A 162 11.10 2.55 20.31
N THR A 163 12.12 3.23 19.78
CA THR A 163 12.45 3.19 18.36
C THR A 163 12.69 1.75 17.86
N VAL A 164 13.37 0.91 18.65
CA VAL A 164 13.62 -0.50 18.29
C VAL A 164 12.31 -1.29 18.19
N ARG A 165 11.39 -1.11 19.14
CA ARG A 165 10.07 -1.77 19.10
C ARG A 165 9.24 -1.28 17.92
N ALA A 166 9.29 0.01 17.58
CA ALA A 166 8.57 0.56 16.43
C ALA A 166 9.09 -0.04 15.13
N THR A 167 10.42 -0.16 14.97
CA THR A 167 11.05 -0.86 13.84
C THR A 167 10.58 -2.31 13.77
N ALA A 168 10.63 -3.06 14.88
CA ALA A 168 10.22 -4.46 14.90
C ALA A 168 8.75 -4.66 14.52
N LEU A 169 7.85 -3.79 15.00
CA LEU A 169 6.43 -3.86 14.67
C LEU A 169 6.13 -3.47 13.22
N VAL A 170 6.74 -2.39 12.71
CA VAL A 170 6.52 -1.93 11.33
C VAL A 170 7.12 -2.89 10.31
N PHE A 171 8.39 -3.29 10.49
CA PHE A 171 9.07 -4.11 9.50
C PHE A 171 8.84 -5.61 9.73
N GLY A 172 8.99 -6.08 10.96
CA GLY A 172 8.77 -7.48 11.29
C GLY A 172 7.29 -7.84 11.31
N GLY A 173 6.51 -7.12 12.11
CA GLY A 173 5.08 -7.41 12.32
C GLY A 173 4.19 -7.08 11.12
N PHE A 174 4.37 -5.90 10.52
CA PHE A 174 3.50 -5.46 9.42
C PHE A 174 4.09 -5.82 8.05
N TYR A 175 5.27 -5.32 7.70
CA TYR A 175 5.82 -5.51 6.36
C TYR A 175 6.11 -6.99 6.04
N LEU A 176 6.91 -7.69 6.85
CA LEU A 176 7.23 -9.09 6.56
C LEU A 176 5.98 -9.97 6.61
N LEU A 177 5.15 -9.91 7.67
CA LEU A 177 4.00 -10.80 7.78
C LEU A 177 2.87 -10.46 6.80
N LEU A 178 2.51 -9.17 6.67
CA LEU A 178 1.31 -8.76 5.90
C LEU A 178 1.60 -8.39 4.44
N THR A 179 2.84 -8.05 4.10
CA THR A 179 3.23 -7.73 2.71
C THR A 179 3.95 -8.92 2.06
N VAL A 180 4.98 -9.46 2.70
CA VAL A 180 5.83 -10.51 2.08
C VAL A 180 5.25 -11.91 2.23
N PHE A 181 4.85 -12.29 3.44
CA PHE A 181 4.45 -13.66 3.75
C PHE A 181 2.95 -13.91 3.73
N TRP A 182 2.12 -12.85 3.62
CA TRP A 182 0.68 -13.00 3.79
C TRP A 182 0.04 -13.99 2.83
N GLN A 183 0.44 -14.01 1.55
CA GLN A 183 -0.10 -15.00 0.60
C GLN A 183 0.09 -16.43 1.12
N ARG A 184 1.29 -16.75 1.62
CA ARG A 184 1.61 -18.09 2.15
C ARG A 184 0.91 -18.38 3.47
N LEU A 185 0.82 -17.37 4.35
CA LEU A 185 0.16 -17.51 5.65
C LEU A 185 -1.36 -17.66 5.50
N ALA A 186 -1.97 -16.84 4.65
CA ALA A 186 -3.40 -16.86 4.36
C ALA A 186 -3.81 -18.16 3.68
N SER A 187 -3.11 -18.59 2.62
CA SER A 187 -3.50 -19.79 1.86
C SER A 187 -3.10 -21.10 2.54
N GLY A 188 -2.06 -21.08 3.38
CA GLY A 188 -1.57 -22.25 4.10
C GLY A 188 -2.23 -22.40 5.46
N PRO A 189 -1.58 -21.94 6.54
CA PRO A 189 -2.03 -22.19 7.91
C PRO A 189 -3.38 -21.55 8.24
N VAL A 190 -3.68 -20.34 7.77
CA VAL A 190 -4.94 -19.66 8.13
C VAL A 190 -6.12 -20.33 7.44
N TYR A 191 -6.07 -20.49 6.12
CA TYR A 191 -7.13 -21.16 5.37
C TYR A 191 -7.26 -22.64 5.79
N GLY A 192 -6.14 -23.36 5.90
CA GLY A 192 -6.14 -24.76 6.32
C GLY A 192 -6.67 -25.00 7.73
N ALA A 193 -6.50 -24.06 8.66
CA ALA A 193 -7.12 -24.14 9.98
C ALA A 193 -8.66 -23.99 9.93
N LEU A 194 -9.20 -23.29 8.93
CA LEU A 194 -10.63 -23.05 8.78
C LEU A 194 -11.34 -24.11 7.94
N THR A 195 -10.66 -24.69 6.96
CA THR A 195 -11.24 -25.62 5.96
C THR A 195 -10.71 -27.04 6.05
N GLY A 196 -9.65 -27.28 6.83
CA GLY A 196 -9.01 -28.59 7.00
C GLY A 196 -7.91 -28.90 5.98
N SER A 197 -7.71 -28.07 4.94
CA SER A 197 -6.64 -28.25 3.96
C SER A 197 -6.06 -26.92 3.46
N ALA A 198 -4.74 -26.88 3.27
CA ALA A 198 -4.08 -25.72 2.68
C ALA A 198 -4.46 -25.56 1.20
N ALA A 199 -4.64 -24.33 0.75
CA ALA A 199 -4.93 -24.04 -0.65
C ALA A 199 -3.65 -24.13 -1.48
N ASP A 200 -3.70 -24.94 -2.54
CA ASP A 200 -2.63 -25.03 -3.53
C ASP A 200 -2.67 -23.81 -4.47
N PRO A 201 -1.61 -22.99 -4.55
CA PRO A 201 -1.55 -21.86 -5.49
C PRO A 201 -1.51 -22.30 -6.97
N TYR A 202 -1.21 -23.55 -7.27
CA TYR A 202 -1.21 -24.06 -8.64
C TYR A 202 -2.61 -24.53 -9.06
N ALA A 203 -3.34 -25.21 -8.17
CA ALA A 203 -4.73 -25.62 -8.34
C ALA A 203 -5.63 -25.01 -7.25
N ALA A 204 -5.86 -23.70 -7.31
CA ALA A 204 -6.61 -22.98 -6.28
C ALA A 204 -8.08 -23.43 -6.23
N PRO A 205 -8.64 -23.70 -5.03
CA PRO A 205 -10.05 -24.05 -4.91
C PRO A 205 -10.94 -22.84 -5.25
N ALA A 206 -12.12 -23.11 -5.82
CA ALA A 206 -13.16 -22.13 -6.09
C ALA A 206 -13.91 -21.72 -4.79
N ASP A 207 -13.16 -21.26 -3.79
CA ASP A 207 -13.69 -20.86 -2.48
C ASP A 207 -13.50 -19.36 -2.25
N GLY A 208 -14.59 -18.63 -2.04
CA GLY A 208 -14.54 -17.20 -1.79
C GLY A 208 -13.89 -16.82 -0.46
N LEU A 209 -13.89 -17.69 0.55
CA LEU A 209 -13.21 -17.44 1.83
C LEU A 209 -11.70 -17.21 1.61
N LEU A 210 -11.06 -18.07 0.78
CA LEU A 210 -9.65 -17.96 0.44
C LEU A 210 -9.33 -16.58 -0.15
N PHE A 211 -10.11 -16.14 -1.14
CA PHE A 211 -9.88 -14.88 -1.82
C PHE A 211 -10.17 -13.67 -0.93
N VAL A 212 -11.14 -13.74 -0.02
CA VAL A 212 -11.36 -12.70 1.00
C VAL A 212 -10.16 -12.61 1.94
N LEU A 213 -9.66 -13.73 2.47
CA LEU A 213 -8.48 -13.76 3.35
C LEU A 213 -7.26 -13.15 2.67
N LEU A 214 -7.02 -13.52 1.41
CA LEU A 214 -5.92 -12.96 0.63
C LEU A 214 -6.05 -11.46 0.42
N ARG A 215 -7.24 -10.87 0.43
CA ARG A 215 -7.44 -9.42 0.24
C ARG A 215 -7.27 -8.60 1.49
N LEU A 216 -7.18 -9.21 2.67
CA LEU A 216 -7.19 -8.48 3.94
C LEU A 216 -6.00 -7.54 4.13
N THR A 217 -4.90 -7.71 3.39
CA THR A 217 -3.71 -6.86 3.54
C THR A 217 -3.68 -5.71 2.53
N PRO A 218 -3.12 -4.54 2.91
CA PRO A 218 -3.06 -3.38 2.03
C PRO A 218 -2.40 -3.62 0.69
N GLU A 219 -1.32 -4.41 0.64
CA GLU A 219 -0.61 -4.73 -0.61
C GLU A 219 -1.49 -5.52 -1.57
N ARG A 220 -2.18 -6.56 -1.08
CA ARG A 220 -3.04 -7.38 -1.93
C ARG A 220 -4.32 -6.66 -2.32
N ALA A 221 -4.88 -5.85 -1.43
CA ALA A 221 -6.00 -4.97 -1.75
C ALA A 221 -5.64 -3.95 -2.85
N TYR A 222 -4.44 -3.36 -2.77
CA TYR A 222 -3.89 -2.50 -3.82
C TYR A 222 -3.77 -3.24 -5.15
N GLY A 223 -3.22 -4.46 -5.14
CA GLY A 223 -3.13 -5.33 -6.32
C GLY A 223 -4.50 -5.60 -6.97
N VAL A 224 -5.52 -5.95 -6.18
CA VAL A 224 -6.88 -6.19 -6.68
C VAL A 224 -7.46 -4.99 -7.40
N VAL A 225 -7.41 -3.81 -6.78
CA VAL A 225 -8.00 -2.60 -7.39
C VAL A 225 -7.23 -2.18 -8.64
N THR A 226 -5.91 -2.26 -8.63
CA THR A 226 -5.11 -1.88 -9.80
C THR A 226 -5.25 -2.88 -10.94
N ASN A 227 -5.35 -4.18 -10.65
CA ASN A 227 -5.66 -5.20 -11.67
C ASN A 227 -7.07 -5.02 -12.26
N TRP A 228 -8.04 -4.62 -11.44
CA TRP A 228 -9.38 -4.28 -11.90
C TRP A 228 -9.36 -3.11 -12.89
N LEU A 229 -8.63 -2.04 -12.57
CA LEU A 229 -8.45 -0.90 -13.46
C LEU A 229 -7.72 -1.27 -14.76
N LEU A 230 -6.75 -2.18 -14.68
CA LEU A 230 -5.98 -2.67 -15.83
C LEU A 230 -6.73 -3.69 -16.69
N GLY A 231 -7.81 -4.29 -16.16
CA GLY A 231 -8.57 -5.33 -16.86
C GLY A 231 -7.83 -6.67 -16.99
N VAL A 232 -6.85 -6.97 -16.12
CA VAL A 232 -5.99 -8.17 -16.24
C VAL A 232 -6.47 -9.39 -15.45
N GLY A 233 -7.51 -9.24 -14.64
CA GLY A 233 -8.10 -10.32 -13.82
C GLY A 233 -8.14 -9.99 -12.33
N ASN A 234 -8.98 -10.73 -11.59
CA ASN A 234 -9.27 -10.46 -10.20
C ASN A 234 -8.30 -11.20 -9.27
N SER A 235 -7.24 -10.50 -8.86
CA SER A 235 -6.20 -11.03 -7.98
C SER A 235 -5.47 -9.92 -7.22
N GLY A 236 -4.95 -10.26 -6.04
CA GLY A 236 -4.02 -9.40 -5.31
C GLY A 236 -2.55 -9.55 -5.73
N ALA A 237 -2.24 -10.43 -6.69
CA ALA A 237 -0.89 -10.55 -7.24
C ALA A 237 -0.61 -9.44 -8.26
N GLY A 238 0.66 -9.19 -8.58
CA GLY A 238 1.02 -8.22 -9.63
C GLY A 238 0.56 -8.66 -11.02
N TYR A 239 0.20 -7.70 -11.88
CA TYR A 239 -0.41 -7.89 -13.19
C TYR A 239 0.35 -8.91 -14.06
N SER A 240 1.68 -8.87 -14.04
CA SER A 240 2.52 -9.79 -14.81
C SER A 240 2.27 -11.25 -14.41
N VAL A 241 2.11 -11.49 -13.11
CA VAL A 241 1.87 -12.82 -12.55
C VAL A 241 0.44 -13.28 -12.83
N VAL A 242 -0.52 -12.35 -12.79
CA VAL A 242 -1.92 -12.62 -13.12
C VAL A 242 -2.07 -13.01 -14.59
N LEU A 243 -1.53 -12.19 -15.51
CA LEU A 243 -1.52 -12.51 -16.94
C LEU A 243 -0.87 -13.87 -17.20
N THR A 244 0.29 -14.13 -16.59
CA THR A 244 0.95 -15.44 -16.72
C THR A 244 0.08 -16.57 -16.18
N LYS A 245 -0.67 -16.38 -15.09
CA LYS A 245 -1.54 -17.43 -14.53
C LYS A 245 -2.73 -17.74 -15.45
N LEU A 246 -3.20 -16.76 -16.21
CA LEU A 246 -4.34 -16.90 -17.12
C LEU A 246 -3.96 -17.47 -18.49
N GLN A 247 -2.67 -17.57 -18.81
CA GLN A 247 -2.24 -18.22 -20.04
C GLN A 247 -2.53 -19.75 -20.02
N PRO A 248 -2.94 -20.34 -21.15
CA PRO A 248 -3.11 -21.79 -21.24
C PRO A 248 -1.78 -22.54 -21.01
N GLY A 249 -1.81 -23.58 -20.18
CA GLY A 249 -0.68 -24.50 -19.98
C GLY A 249 0.43 -23.99 -19.05
N THR A 250 0.26 -22.81 -18.44
CA THR A 250 1.22 -22.24 -17.49
C THR A 250 0.79 -22.44 -16.05
N ASN A 251 1.73 -22.85 -15.19
CA ASN A 251 1.52 -23.00 -13.76
C ASN A 251 2.45 -22.06 -12.99
N VAL A 252 1.88 -21.03 -12.37
CA VAL A 252 2.60 -20.09 -11.50
C VAL A 252 1.95 -20.01 -10.12
N ASN A 253 2.75 -19.63 -9.12
CA ASN A 253 2.33 -19.50 -7.73
C ASN A 253 1.48 -18.23 -7.53
N ALA A 254 0.21 -18.31 -7.91
CA ALA A 254 -0.71 -17.18 -7.87
C ALA A 254 -2.16 -17.63 -7.71
N PHE A 255 -2.89 -16.88 -6.88
CA PHE A 255 -4.33 -17.04 -6.70
C PHE A 255 -5.05 -15.99 -7.54
N VAL A 256 -5.81 -16.43 -8.54
CA VAL A 256 -6.62 -15.57 -9.42
C VAL A 256 -8.04 -16.11 -9.41
N VAL A 257 -9.02 -15.25 -9.13
CA VAL A 257 -10.43 -15.65 -9.00
C VAL A 257 -10.91 -16.26 -10.31
N ASP A 258 -10.61 -15.62 -11.44
CA ASP A 258 -11.02 -16.06 -12.78
C ASP A 258 -10.50 -17.48 -13.09
N ALA A 259 -9.26 -17.79 -12.69
CA ALA A 259 -8.67 -19.12 -12.88
C ALA A 259 -9.28 -20.18 -11.96
N ALA A 260 -9.61 -19.83 -10.71
CA ALA A 260 -10.14 -20.78 -9.73
C ALA A 260 -11.62 -21.10 -9.98
N PHE A 261 -12.43 -20.08 -10.29
CA PHE A 261 -13.86 -20.23 -10.53
C PHE A 261 -14.17 -20.65 -11.98
N GLY A 262 -13.31 -20.31 -12.95
CA GLY A 262 -13.48 -20.71 -14.35
C GLY A 262 -14.83 -20.27 -14.91
N GLN A 263 -15.69 -21.24 -15.21
CA GLN A 263 -17.05 -20.99 -15.70
C GLN A 263 -18.09 -20.74 -14.60
N THR A 264 -17.74 -20.99 -13.33
CA THR A 264 -18.63 -20.72 -12.21
C THR A 264 -18.60 -19.23 -11.86
N THR A 265 -19.77 -18.66 -11.59
CA THR A 265 -19.86 -17.25 -11.20
C THR A 265 -19.27 -17.06 -9.81
N ALA A 266 -18.22 -16.24 -9.71
CA ALA A 266 -17.64 -15.86 -8.44
C ALA A 266 -18.67 -15.13 -7.55
N PRO A 267 -18.67 -15.37 -6.22
CA PRO A 267 -19.58 -14.67 -5.31
C PRO A 267 -19.46 -13.15 -5.41
N ALA A 268 -20.58 -12.43 -5.31
CA ALA A 268 -20.61 -10.97 -5.48
C ALA A 268 -19.72 -10.19 -4.50
N TYR A 269 -19.48 -10.74 -3.29
CA TYR A 269 -18.56 -10.14 -2.32
C TYR A 269 -17.08 -10.20 -2.74
N LEU A 270 -16.75 -10.97 -3.79
CA LEU A 270 -15.42 -10.96 -4.42
C LEU A 270 -15.26 -9.86 -5.46
N HIS A 271 -16.20 -8.92 -5.58
CA HIS A 271 -16.00 -7.74 -6.41
C HIS A 271 -14.71 -6.98 -6.01
N GLU A 272 -13.98 -6.49 -6.98
CA GLU A 272 -12.64 -5.91 -6.84
C GLU A 272 -12.65 -4.61 -6.04
N ALA A 273 -13.77 -3.88 -6.09
CA ALA A 273 -14.04 -2.70 -5.27
C ALA A 273 -13.89 -2.96 -3.75
N LEU A 274 -14.00 -4.22 -3.28
CA LEU A 274 -13.70 -4.57 -1.89
C LEU A 274 -12.26 -4.17 -1.50
N GLY A 275 -11.31 -4.19 -2.44
CA GLY A 275 -9.95 -3.74 -2.19
C GLY A 275 -9.87 -2.26 -1.76
N LEU A 276 -10.73 -1.38 -2.30
CA LEU A 276 -10.82 0.01 -1.86
C LEU A 276 -11.31 0.11 -0.41
N VAL A 277 -12.32 -0.69 -0.06
CA VAL A 277 -12.86 -0.75 1.31
C VAL A 277 -11.77 -1.19 2.29
N VAL A 278 -10.99 -2.21 1.92
CA VAL A 278 -9.87 -2.70 2.75
C VAL A 278 -8.81 -1.61 2.92
N LEU A 279 -8.40 -0.92 1.84
CA LEU A 279 -7.40 0.16 1.93
C LEU A 279 -7.86 1.31 2.83
N VAL A 280 -9.14 1.72 2.71
CA VAL A 280 -9.74 2.76 3.56
C VAL A 280 -9.84 2.28 5.01
N ALA A 281 -10.23 1.03 5.25
CA ALA A 281 -10.26 0.46 6.59
C ALA A 281 -8.87 0.49 7.25
N TRP A 282 -7.81 0.11 6.52
CA TRP A 282 -6.44 0.19 7.01
C TRP A 282 -5.91 1.62 7.16
N CYS A 283 -6.49 2.60 6.47
CA CYS A 283 -6.18 4.00 6.73
C CYS A 283 -6.79 4.48 8.05
N ILE A 284 -8.02 4.06 8.37
CA ILE A 284 -8.80 4.58 9.50
C ILE A 284 -8.54 3.80 10.80
N LEU A 285 -8.62 2.47 10.76
CA LEU A 285 -8.61 1.62 11.95
C LEU A 285 -7.32 1.74 12.79
N PRO A 286 -6.10 1.72 12.20
CA PRO A 286 -4.88 1.90 12.98
C PRO A 286 -4.82 3.26 13.67
N LEU A 287 -5.28 4.32 13.00
CA LEU A 287 -5.32 5.67 13.56
C LEU A 287 -6.36 5.80 14.67
N ALA A 288 -7.53 5.18 14.53
CA ALA A 288 -8.56 5.16 15.57
C ALA A 288 -8.03 4.45 16.84
N LEU A 289 -7.37 3.30 16.67
CA LEU A 289 -6.75 2.58 17.78
C LEU A 289 -5.60 3.38 18.41
N ALA A 290 -4.76 4.00 17.58
CA ALA A 290 -3.66 4.83 18.05
C ALA A 290 -4.17 6.04 18.83
N ARG A 291 -5.20 6.73 18.34
CA ARG A 291 -5.85 7.85 19.04
C ARG A 291 -6.37 7.41 20.41
N TYR A 292 -7.11 6.30 20.46
CA TYR A 292 -7.65 5.77 21.71
C TYR A 292 -6.56 5.45 22.75
N ARG A 293 -5.46 4.83 22.32
CA ARG A 293 -4.29 4.55 23.17
C ARG A 293 -3.55 5.83 23.56
N PHE A 294 -3.39 6.75 22.63
CA PHE A 294 -2.63 7.98 22.80
C PHE A 294 -3.36 8.99 23.68
N GLU A 295 -4.69 8.96 23.78
CA GLU A 295 -5.45 9.77 24.74
C GLU A 295 -5.37 9.22 26.18
N ARG A 296 -5.18 7.90 26.35
CA ARG A 296 -5.15 7.23 27.67
C ARG A 296 -3.76 6.99 28.26
N GLY A 297 -2.71 7.11 27.45
CA GLY A 297 -1.33 6.89 27.91
C GLY A 297 -0.78 8.08 28.71
N ASP A 298 -0.22 7.79 29.88
CA ASP A 298 0.57 8.76 30.64
C ASP A 298 1.89 9.08 29.92
N LEU A 299 2.32 10.33 30.05
CA LEU A 299 3.65 10.78 29.61
C LEU A 299 4.68 10.37 30.67
N ALA A 300 4.91 9.07 30.82
CA ALA A 300 5.97 8.52 31.67
C ALA A 300 7.10 7.97 30.79
#